data_AF-A0A830B300-F1
#
_entry.id   AF-A0A830B300-F1
#
_cell.length_a   1.000
_cell.length_b   1.000
_cell.length_c   1.000
_cell.angle_alpha   90.00
_cell.angle_beta   90.00
_cell.angle_gamma   90.00
#
_symmetry.space_group_name_H-M   'P 1'
#
loop_
_entity.id
_entity.type
_entity.pdbx_description
1 polymer ?
#
loop_
_entity_poly.entity_id
_entity_poly.type
_entity_poly.pdbx_seq_one_letter_code
_entity_poly.pdbx_strand_id
1 'polypeptide(L)' 'MIVFVARNDQVDLAVEGKTIVMLNARIDMFRGSMRLVVDQSGRVEVAEPATFTVKQNNNLSLIEFDYGGY' A
#
# COMPACT_ATOMS: atom_id res chain seq x y z
N MET A 1 5.42 5.97 -3.84
CA MET A 1 5.50 5.10 -2.66
C MET A 1 4.32 5.41 -1.75
N ILE A 2 3.80 4.38 -1.08
CA ILE A 2 2.80 4.46 0.00
C ILE A 2 3.01 3.25 0.90
N VAL A 3 2.82 3.40 2.21
CA VAL A 3 2.91 2.29 3.16
C VAL A 3 1.73 1.37 2.99
N PHE A 4 2.00 0.10 2.68
CA PHE A 4 0.99 -0.97 2.68
C PHE A 4 0.99 -1.69 4.03
N VAL A 5 -0.19 -1.94 4.60
CA VAL A 5 -0.34 -2.72 5.82
C VAL A 5 -0.75 -4.14 5.47
N ALA A 6 0.24 -5.04 5.37
CA ALA A 6 0.01 -6.46 5.18
C ALA A 6 -0.53 -7.11 6.46
N ARG A 7 -1.51 -8.02 6.34
CA ARG A 7 -2.06 -8.81 7.46
C ARG A 7 -2.21 -10.27 7.09
N ASN A 8 -2.07 -11.16 8.07
CA ASN A 8 -2.18 -12.62 7.90
C ASN A 8 -1.28 -13.09 6.74
N ASP A 9 -1.80 -13.96 5.86
CA ASP A 9 -1.12 -14.53 4.71
C ASP A 9 -0.56 -13.49 3.72
N GLN A 10 -1.03 -12.23 3.75
CA GLN A 10 -0.45 -11.16 2.93
C GLN A 10 1.02 -10.89 3.27
N VAL A 11 1.44 -11.15 4.51
CA VAL A 11 2.82 -10.98 4.97
C VAL A 11 3.77 -11.91 4.21
N ASP A 12 3.34 -13.13 3.93
CA ASP A 12 4.14 -14.12 3.20
C ASP A 12 4.24 -13.80 1.70
N LEU A 13 3.33 -12.99 1.18
CA LEU A 13 3.33 -12.52 -0.21
C LEU A 13 4.16 -11.24 -0.39
N ALA A 14 4.10 -10.33 0.58
CA ALA A 14 4.77 -9.03 0.55
C ALA A 14 6.25 -9.08 0.99
N VAL A 15 7.04 -9.93 0.32
CA VAL A 15 8.47 -10.12 0.59
C VAL A 15 9.32 -9.17 -0.25
N GLU A 16 10.45 -8.71 0.30
CA GLU A 16 11.41 -7.85 -0.40
C GLU A 16 11.82 -8.44 -1.76
N GLY A 17 11.90 -7.57 -2.78
CA GLY A 17 12.27 -7.94 -4.15
C GLY A 17 11.15 -8.57 -4.97
N LYS A 18 10.02 -8.98 -4.38
CA LYS A 18 8.86 -9.47 -5.13
C LYS A 18 8.00 -8.32 -5.66
N THR A 19 7.35 -8.58 -6.79
CA THR A 19 6.25 -7.74 -7.29
C THR A 19 4.93 -8.38 -6.89
N ILE A 20 4.02 -7.58 -6.33
CA ILE A 20 2.66 -8.00 -5.99
C ILE A 20 1.64 -7.08 -6.68
N VAL A 21 0.50 -7.66 -7.06
CA VAL A 21 -0.68 -6.93 -7.53
C VAL A 21 -1.74 -6.98 -6.43
N MET A 22 -2.37 -5.84 -6.18
CA MET A 22 -3.44 -5.71 -5.19
C MET A 22 -4.73 -5.28 -5.88
N LEU A 23 -5.78 -6.08 -5.73
CA LEU A 23 -7.12 -5.81 -6.27
C LEU A 23 -8.06 -5.39 -5.14
N ASN A 24 -8.89 -4.38 -5.41
CA ASN A 24 -9.78 -3.74 -4.44
C ASN A 24 -9.04 -3.25 -3.17
N ALA A 25 -7.81 -2.78 -3.35
CA ALA A 25 -7.11 -2.06 -2.29
C ALA A 25 -7.76 -0.69 -2.07
N ARG A 26 -7.75 -0.21 -0.83
CA ARG A 26 -8.28 1.10 -0.46
C ARG A 26 -7.24 1.92 0.28
N ILE A 27 -7.43 3.23 0.24
CA ILE A 27 -6.68 4.16 1.09
C ILE A 27 -7.32 4.19 2.48
N ASP A 28 -6.51 3.97 3.50
CA ASP A 28 -6.86 4.11 4.91
C ASP A 28 -6.12 5.32 5.48
N MET A 29 -6.84 6.16 6.24
CA MET A 29 -6.27 7.33 6.90
C MET A 29 -5.98 6.98 8.35
N PHE A 30 -4.72 7.10 8.75
CA PHE A 30 -4.30 6.83 10.12
C PHE A 30 -3.43 7.98 10.64
N ARG A 31 -3.97 8.72 11.62
CA ARG A 31 -3.27 9.85 12.28
C ARG A 31 -2.68 10.85 11.28
N GLY A 32 -3.48 11.28 10.30
CA GLY A 32 -3.06 12.24 9.27
C GLY A 32 -2.25 11.64 8.12
N SER A 33 -1.83 10.37 8.20
CA SER A 33 -1.07 9.72 7.12
C SER A 33 -1.91 8.71 6.35
N MET A 34 -1.72 8.68 5.02
CA MET A 34 -2.32 7.67 4.14
C MET A 34 -1.58 6.34 4.20
N ARG A 35 -2.34 5.25 4.14
CA ARG A 35 -1.86 3.86 4.03
C ARG A 35 -2.69 3.13 2.98
N LEU A 36 -2.09 2.12 2.36
CA LEU A 36 -2.81 1.17 1.52
C LEU A 36 -3.18 -0.05 2.36
N VAL A 37 -4.42 -0.52 2.22
CA VAL A 37 -4.90 -1.75 2.86
C VAL A 37 -5.73 -2.57 1.89
N VAL A 38 -5.71 -3.89 2.08
CA VAL A 38 -6.56 -4.85 1.35
C VAL A 38 -7.41 -5.59 2.38
N ASP A 39 -8.72 -5.41 2.30
CA ASP A 39 -9.68 -6.09 3.16
C ASP A 39 -10.20 -7.39 2.54
N GLN A 40 -11.20 -8.02 3.17
CA GLN A 40 -11.75 -9.31 2.75
C GLN A 40 -12.34 -9.32 1.32
N SER A 41 -12.70 -8.16 0.78
CA SER A 41 -13.23 -8.03 -0.58
C SER A 41 -12.15 -7.93 -1.65
N GLY A 42 -10.89 -7.74 -1.24
CA GLY A 42 -9.75 -7.60 -2.12
C GLY A 42 -8.80 -8.80 -2.10
N ARG A 43 -7.76 -8.70 -2.92
CA ARG A 43 -6.76 -9.77 -3.10
C ARG A 43 -5.37 -9.18 -3.21
N VAL A 44 -4.39 -9.95 -2.74
CA VAL A 44 -2.96 -9.70 -2.93
C VAL A 44 -2.41 -10.94 -3.63
N GLU A 45 -1.74 -10.75 -4.77
CA GLU A 45 -1.21 -11.84 -5.59
C GLU A 45 0.22 -11.53 -6.01
N VAL A 46 1.09 -12.54 -6.03
CA VAL A 46 2.44 -12.39 -6.59
C VAL A 46 2.33 -12.29 -8.11
N ALA A 47 3.10 -11.38 -8.69
CA ALA A 47 3.14 -11.16 -10.13
C ALA A 47 4.58 -11.27 -10.65
N GLU A 48 4.68 -11.31 -11.97
CA GLU A 48 5.95 -11.17 -12.68
C GLU A 48 6.66 -9.86 -12.29
N PRO A 49 8.00 -9.81 -12.37
CA PRO A 49 8.76 -8.61 -12.03
C PRO A 49 8.25 -7.36 -12.75
N ALA A 50 8.03 -6.29 -12.00
CA ALA A 50 7.66 -5.01 -12.56
C ALA A 50 8.71 -4.51 -13.57
N THR A 51 8.24 -4.08 -14.74
CA THR A 51 9.10 -3.52 -15.80
C THR A 51 9.35 -2.03 -15.65
N PHE A 52 8.82 -1.42 -14.57
CA PHE A 52 8.93 0.00 -14.28
C PHE A 52 9.82 0.26 -13.06
N THR A 53 10.45 1.43 -13.05
CA THR A 53 11.21 1.89 -11.88
C THR A 53 10.29 2.61 -10.90
N VAL A 54 10.37 2.25 -9.62
CA VAL A 54 9.60 2.92 -8.57
C VAL A 54 10.18 4.31 -8.29
N LYS A 55 9.33 5.35 -8.35
CA LYS A 55 9.69 6.71 -7.95
C LYS A 55 9.76 6.81 -6.42
N GLN A 56 10.95 6.63 -5.87
CA GLN A 56 11.15 6.57 -4.41
C GLN A 56 11.01 7.92 -3.69
N ASN A 57 11.27 9.04 -4.38
CA ASN A 57 11.14 10.39 -3.80
C ASN A 57 9.70 10.91 -3.72
N ASN A 58 8.71 10.09 -4.08
CA ASN A 58 7.29 10.46 -4.03
C ASN A 58 6.55 9.55 -3.04
N ASN A 59 6.73 9.79 -1.74
CA ASN A 59 6.09 8.99 -0.68
C ASN A 59 4.83 9.67 -0.15
N LEU A 60 3.68 9.12 -0.53
CA LEU A 60 2.37 9.64 -0.18
C LEU A 60 2.04 9.48 1.31
N SER A 61 2.68 8.54 2.01
CA SER A 61 2.47 8.36 3.45
C SER A 61 3.18 9.42 4.31
N LEU A 62 4.12 10.18 3.73
CA LEU A 62 4.76 11.30 4.41
C LEU A 62 3.96 12.60 4.27
N ILE A 63 2.93 12.62 3.43
CA ILE A 63 2.02 13.76 3.31
C ILE A 63 1.05 13.68 4.49
N GLU A 64 1.11 14.65 5.37
CA GLU A 64 0.14 14.84 6.43
C GLU A 64 -1.09 15.55 5.86
N PHE A 65 -2.24 14.91 5.96
CA PHE A 65 -3.53 15.54 5.73
C PHE A 65 -4.09 15.96 7.08
N ASP A 66 -4.16 17.26 7.28
CA ASP A 66 -4.94 17.81 8.38
C ASP A 66 -6.43 17.61 8.04
N TYR A 67 -7.16 16.92 8.91
CA TYR A 67 -8.60 16.92 8.85
C TYR A 67 -9.02 18.32 9.29
N GLY A 68 -9.05 19.26 8.34
CA GLY A 68 -9.46 20.64 8.59
C GLY A 68 -10.71 20.62 9.46
N GLY A 69 -10.56 21.08 10.70
CA GLY A 69 -11.65 21.20 11.65
C GLY A 69 -12.68 22.15 11.08
N TYR A 70 -13.77 21.57 10.58
CA TYR A 70 -15.05 22.23 10.43
C TYR A 70 -16.00 21.63 11.46
#